data_AF-A5LGF2-F1
#
_entry.id   AF-A5LGF2-F1
#
_cell.length_a   1.000
_cell.length_b   1.000
_cell.length_c   1.000
_cell.angle_alpha   90.00
_cell.angle_beta   90.00
_cell.angle_gamma   90.00
#
_symmetry.space_group_name_H-M   'P 1'
#
loop_
_entity.id
_entity.type
_entity.pdbx_description
1 polymer ?
#
loop_
_entity_poly.entity_id
_entity_poly.type
_entity_poly.pdbx_seq_one_letter_code
_entity_poly.pdbx_strand_id
1 'polypeptide(L)'
;VSFGNYTYPTCQDFLRACENQGIPYHDDLEDLKTAHGAEHWLKWINRDTGRRSDSAHAYIHPTMRNKENLFLVTSTKIEKIVVENGRAVGVRTLPMKPLHRNKPKARIYRARKQIVLSCGTCSSPLVLQRSGFGDPQKLRAAGVKPLVDLPGVGENFQDHYCFLTPYRVKPEVESFDDFVRGKKDVQKSAFDQWYANGTGPLATNGIEAGVKIRPTREELATSDEEFQRGYADYFENKPDKPLMHYSVISGFFGDHTRIPDGKYMTMFHFLEYPL
;
A
#
# COMPACT_ATOMS: atom_id res chain seq x y z
N VAL A 1 7.72 -13.99 -0.14
CA VAL A 1 8.52 -12.77 0.16
C VAL A 1 9.95 -13.08 -0.22
N SER A 2 10.65 -12.15 -0.87
CA SER A 2 12.08 -12.29 -1.23
C SER A 2 12.72 -10.91 -1.45
N PHE A 3 14.02 -10.85 -1.72
CA PHE A 3 14.69 -9.61 -2.17
C PHE A 3 14.50 -9.29 -3.66
N GLY A 4 13.71 -10.08 -4.40
CA GLY A 4 13.65 -10.01 -5.86
C GLY A 4 14.86 -10.67 -6.53
N ASN A 5 15.04 -10.40 -7.84
CA ASN A 5 16.15 -10.92 -8.65
C ASN A 5 17.05 -9.80 -9.20
N TYR A 6 17.06 -8.67 -8.51
CA TYR A 6 17.94 -7.51 -8.75
C TYR A 6 17.95 -6.63 -7.51
N THR A 7 19.11 -6.09 -7.16
CA THR A 7 19.26 -5.14 -6.06
C THR A 7 20.12 -3.99 -6.53
N TYR A 8 19.58 -2.77 -6.51
CA TYR A 8 20.36 -1.59 -6.86
C TYR A 8 21.50 -1.34 -5.84
N PRO A 9 22.66 -0.81 -6.26
CA PRO A 9 23.80 -0.56 -5.37
C PRO A 9 23.51 0.42 -4.21
N THR A 10 22.49 1.26 -4.35
CA THR A 10 21.95 2.17 -3.33
C THR A 10 21.59 1.47 -2.02
N CYS A 11 21.28 0.17 -2.04
CA CYS A 11 20.99 -0.64 -0.85
C CYS A 11 22.09 -0.51 0.21
N GLN A 12 23.31 -0.94 -0.13
CA GLN A 12 24.43 -0.99 0.81
C GLN A 12 24.98 0.41 1.11
N ASP A 13 24.83 1.35 0.17
CA ASP A 13 25.25 2.73 0.40
C ASP A 13 24.39 3.44 1.44
N PHE A 14 23.08 3.25 1.35
CA PHE A 14 22.13 3.75 2.34
C PHE A 14 22.35 3.12 3.72
N LEU A 15 22.58 1.80 3.80
CA LEU A 15 22.82 1.13 5.07
C LEU A 15 24.09 1.64 5.79
N ARG A 16 25.19 1.83 5.06
CA ARG A 16 26.40 2.47 5.62
C ARG A 16 26.15 3.90 6.09
N ALA A 17 25.33 4.67 5.36
CA ALA A 17 24.97 6.01 5.79
C ALA A 17 24.13 6.01 7.08
N CYS A 18 23.19 5.07 7.20
CA CYS A 18 22.37 4.90 8.42
C CYS A 18 23.22 4.52 9.64
N GLU A 19 24.18 3.61 9.48
CA GLU A 19 25.08 3.22 10.56
C GLU A 19 25.89 4.42 11.09
N ASN A 20 26.37 5.30 10.19
CA ASN A 20 27.04 6.55 10.58
C ASN A 20 26.15 7.54 11.35
N GLN A 21 24.83 7.38 11.29
CA GLN A 21 23.86 8.16 12.06
C GLN A 21 23.44 7.47 13.36
N GLY A 22 24.04 6.32 13.70
CA GLY A 22 23.68 5.55 14.89
C GLY A 22 22.41 4.71 14.72
N ILE A 23 21.91 4.50 13.50
CA ILE A 23 20.78 3.62 13.21
C ILE A 23 21.34 2.23 12.92
N PRO A 24 21.20 1.24 13.84
CA PRO A 24 21.87 -0.05 13.72
C PRO A 24 21.25 -0.89 12.59
N TYR A 25 22.09 -1.68 11.92
CA TYR A 25 21.62 -2.72 11.00
C TYR A 25 20.98 -3.88 11.78
N HIS A 26 19.86 -4.36 11.25
CA HIS A 26 19.19 -5.59 11.69
C HIS A 26 19.07 -6.56 10.50
N ASP A 27 19.17 -7.86 10.80
CA ASP A 27 18.93 -8.93 9.84
C ASP A 27 17.44 -9.09 9.49
N ASP A 28 16.57 -8.80 10.45
CA ASP A 28 15.11 -8.76 10.30
C ASP A 28 14.52 -7.61 11.15
N LEU A 29 14.20 -6.50 10.50
CA LEU A 29 13.49 -5.37 11.12
C LEU A 29 11.98 -5.65 11.27
N GLU A 30 11.50 -6.73 10.66
CA GLU A 30 10.10 -7.17 10.65
C GLU A 30 9.82 -8.26 11.70
N ASP A 31 10.68 -8.35 12.73
CA ASP A 31 10.62 -9.29 13.86
C ASP A 31 9.50 -9.04 14.89
N LEU A 32 8.64 -8.05 14.61
CA LEU A 32 7.53 -7.58 15.44
C LEU A 32 7.94 -6.91 16.77
N LYS A 33 9.22 -6.55 16.94
CA LYS A 33 9.74 -5.94 18.17
C LYS A 33 10.59 -4.69 17.91
N THR A 34 11.30 -4.67 16.80
CA THR A 34 12.29 -3.64 16.47
C THR A 34 11.61 -2.36 15.99
N ALA A 35 11.89 -1.25 16.67
CA ALA A 35 11.32 0.07 16.40
C ALA A 35 12.34 1.14 15.99
N HIS A 36 13.63 0.84 16.10
CA HIS A 36 14.73 1.72 15.72
C HIS A 36 15.84 0.87 15.11
N GLY A 37 16.03 0.95 13.79
CA GLY A 37 17.01 0.15 13.04
C GLY A 37 16.86 0.29 11.54
N ALA A 38 17.78 -0.32 10.79
CA ALA A 38 17.84 -0.34 9.33
C ALA A 38 17.95 -1.78 8.79
N GLU A 39 17.38 -2.05 7.61
CA GLU A 39 17.53 -3.36 6.94
C GLU A 39 17.59 -3.26 5.41
N HIS A 40 18.03 -4.35 4.77
CA HIS A 40 17.72 -4.60 3.35
C HIS A 40 16.23 -4.95 3.26
N TRP A 41 15.45 -4.13 2.58
CA TRP A 41 13.99 -4.24 2.57
C TRP A 41 13.48 -5.40 1.70
N LEU A 42 12.68 -6.28 2.30
CA LEU A 42 12.03 -7.38 1.59
C LEU A 42 10.90 -6.93 0.65
N LYS A 43 10.59 -7.78 -0.33
CA LYS A 43 9.60 -7.52 -1.38
C LYS A 43 8.57 -8.64 -1.50
N TRP A 44 7.35 -8.26 -1.91
CA TRP A 44 6.29 -9.18 -2.34
C TRP A 44 6.53 -9.69 -3.76
N ILE A 45 7.69 -10.32 -3.98
CA ILE A 45 8.14 -10.90 -5.24
C ILE A 45 8.51 -12.37 -4.96
N ASN A 46 8.19 -13.27 -5.89
CA ASN A 46 8.66 -14.64 -5.86
C ASN A 46 9.98 -14.72 -6.66
N ARG A 47 11.11 -14.93 -5.97
CA ARG A 47 12.45 -15.02 -6.59
C ARG A 47 12.58 -16.15 -7.61
N ASP A 48 11.83 -17.24 -7.46
CA ASP A 48 11.91 -18.37 -8.38
C ASP A 48 11.31 -18.06 -9.75
N THR A 49 10.44 -17.04 -9.82
CA THR A 49 9.74 -16.66 -11.06
C THR A 49 9.97 -15.22 -11.50
N GLY A 50 10.57 -14.39 -10.65
CA GLY A 50 10.70 -12.94 -10.89
C GLY A 50 9.35 -12.20 -10.96
N ARG A 51 8.27 -12.78 -10.40
CA ARG A 51 6.90 -12.23 -10.50
C ARG A 51 6.42 -11.68 -9.16
N ARG A 52 5.56 -10.65 -9.25
CA ARG A 52 4.78 -10.13 -8.10
C ARG A 52 3.99 -11.26 -7.44
N SER A 53 4.02 -11.29 -6.12
CA SER A 53 3.12 -12.10 -5.29
C SER A 53 1.85 -11.31 -4.98
N ASP A 54 0.78 -11.51 -5.73
CA ASP A 54 -0.54 -10.90 -5.48
C ASP A 54 -1.56 -11.92 -4.93
N SER A 55 -2.53 -11.42 -4.16
CA SER A 55 -3.53 -12.28 -3.50
C SER A 55 -4.41 -13.07 -4.48
N ALA A 56 -4.67 -12.56 -5.69
CA ALA A 56 -5.49 -13.27 -6.66
C ALA A 56 -4.76 -14.51 -7.20
N HIS A 57 -3.49 -14.38 -7.57
CA HIS A 57 -2.67 -15.52 -8.00
C HIS A 57 -2.26 -16.44 -6.85
N ALA A 58 -2.23 -15.97 -5.61
CA ALA A 58 -1.96 -16.82 -4.46
C ALA A 58 -3.18 -17.66 -4.04
N TYR A 59 -4.39 -17.07 -4.01
CA TYR A 59 -5.57 -17.72 -3.42
C TYR A 59 -6.70 -18.04 -4.41
N ILE A 60 -6.98 -17.18 -5.38
CA ILE A 60 -8.17 -17.29 -6.23
C ILE A 60 -7.91 -18.14 -7.46
N HIS A 61 -6.92 -17.77 -8.28
CA HIS A 61 -6.63 -18.45 -9.55
C HIS A 61 -6.19 -19.91 -9.37
N PRO A 62 -5.33 -20.27 -8.39
CA PRO A 62 -5.01 -21.67 -8.13
C PRO A 62 -6.23 -22.47 -7.67
N THR A 63 -7.11 -21.89 -6.85
CA THR A 63 -8.33 -22.56 -6.41
C THR A 63 -9.27 -22.81 -7.57
N MET A 64 -9.55 -21.81 -8.41
CA MET A 64 -10.41 -21.97 -9.59
C MET A 64 -9.85 -22.94 -10.63
N ARG A 65 -8.52 -23.05 -10.75
CA ARG A 65 -7.88 -24.01 -11.65
C ARG A 65 -8.14 -25.46 -11.22
N ASN A 66 -8.29 -25.69 -9.92
CA ASN A 66 -8.36 -27.02 -9.33
C ASN A 66 -9.75 -27.40 -8.79
N LYS A 67 -10.68 -26.44 -8.68
CA LYS A 67 -12.00 -26.58 -8.06
C LYS A 67 -13.04 -25.74 -8.81
N GLU A 68 -14.26 -26.26 -8.93
CA GLU A 68 -15.36 -25.62 -9.66
C GLU A 68 -16.30 -24.78 -8.78
N ASN A 69 -16.11 -24.79 -7.45
CA ASN A 69 -17.02 -24.16 -6.49
C ASN A 69 -16.68 -22.69 -6.18
N LEU A 70 -15.70 -22.09 -6.85
CA LEU A 70 -15.32 -20.69 -6.70
C LEU A 70 -15.64 -19.92 -7.99
N PHE A 71 -16.52 -18.93 -7.87
CA PHE A 71 -16.95 -18.09 -8.99
C PHE A 71 -16.32 -16.70 -8.86
N LEU A 72 -15.66 -16.23 -9.92
CA LEU A 72 -15.07 -14.90 -10.00
C LEU A 72 -15.89 -14.00 -10.91
N VAL A 73 -16.40 -12.90 -10.36
CA VAL A 73 -17.18 -11.90 -11.10
C VAL A 73 -16.46 -10.56 -11.03
N THR A 74 -15.75 -10.20 -12.11
CA THR A 74 -15.03 -8.93 -12.23
C THR A 74 -15.89 -7.85 -12.91
N SER A 75 -15.36 -6.64 -13.03
CA SER A 75 -16.01 -5.50 -13.73
C SER A 75 -17.43 -5.18 -13.23
N THR A 76 -17.69 -5.50 -11.95
CA THR A 76 -19.00 -5.43 -11.31
C THR A 76 -18.86 -4.67 -9.99
N LYS A 77 -19.51 -3.51 -9.87
CA LYS A 77 -19.44 -2.65 -8.69
C LYS A 77 -20.58 -2.99 -7.73
N ILE A 78 -20.26 -3.22 -6.45
CA ILE A 78 -21.28 -3.41 -5.42
C ILE A 78 -21.96 -2.08 -5.12
N GLU A 79 -23.27 -2.03 -5.28
CA GLU A 79 -24.09 -0.87 -4.92
C GLU A 79 -24.42 -0.92 -3.43
N LYS A 80 -25.16 -1.95 -3.00
CA LYS A 80 -25.59 -2.13 -1.61
C LYS A 80 -25.86 -3.61 -1.27
N ILE A 81 -25.89 -3.90 0.02
CA ILE A 81 -26.34 -5.15 0.60
C ILE A 81 -27.87 -5.12 0.71
N VAL A 82 -28.52 -6.24 0.39
CA VAL A 82 -29.95 -6.45 0.55
C VAL A 82 -30.20 -7.16 1.88
N VAL A 83 -31.06 -6.59 2.72
CA VAL A 83 -31.40 -7.10 4.04
C VAL A 83 -32.88 -7.46 4.07
N GLU A 84 -33.21 -8.67 4.54
CA GLU A 84 -34.57 -9.15 4.74
C GLU A 84 -34.65 -9.73 6.17
N ASN A 85 -35.64 -9.30 6.97
CA ASN A 85 -35.87 -9.76 8.35
C ASN A 85 -34.60 -9.76 9.22
N GLY A 86 -33.82 -8.67 9.17
CA GLY A 86 -32.59 -8.51 9.94
C GLY A 86 -31.39 -9.32 9.43
N ARG A 87 -31.52 -10.08 8.33
CA ARG A 87 -30.42 -10.87 7.75
C ARG A 87 -29.98 -10.31 6.40
N ALA A 88 -28.67 -10.24 6.18
CA ALA A 88 -28.10 -9.95 4.86
C ALA A 88 -28.34 -11.16 3.92
N VAL A 89 -29.07 -10.95 2.84
CA VAL A 89 -29.55 -12.03 1.95
C VAL A 89 -28.99 -11.97 0.53
N GLY A 90 -28.40 -10.84 0.15
CA GLY A 90 -27.78 -10.68 -1.16
C GLY A 90 -27.05 -9.35 -1.33
N VAL A 91 -26.47 -9.17 -2.51
CA VAL A 91 -25.81 -7.93 -2.93
C VAL A 91 -26.40 -7.46 -4.25
N ARG A 92 -26.72 -6.18 -4.31
CA ARG A 92 -27.12 -5.49 -5.54
C ARG A 92 -25.89 -4.86 -6.19
N THR A 93 -25.74 -5.04 -7.49
CA THR A 93 -24.54 -4.64 -8.23
C THR A 93 -24.86 -3.88 -9.50
N LEU A 94 -23.93 -3.04 -9.95
CA LEU A 94 -23.97 -2.28 -11.19
C LEU A 94 -22.75 -2.61 -12.07
N PRO A 95 -22.84 -2.43 -13.39
CA PRO A 95 -21.66 -2.45 -14.26
C PRO A 95 -20.65 -1.37 -13.82
N MET A 96 -19.35 -1.68 -13.88
CA MET A 96 -18.31 -0.72 -13.51
C MET A 96 -18.29 0.53 -14.41
N LYS A 97 -18.59 0.36 -15.71
CA LYS A 97 -18.72 1.46 -16.68
C LYS A 97 -20.18 1.61 -17.11
N PRO A 98 -20.81 2.79 -16.89
CA PRO A 98 -22.14 3.07 -17.44
C PRO A 98 -22.01 3.39 -18.94
N LEU A 99 -22.04 2.36 -19.79
CA LEU A 99 -21.86 2.51 -21.25
C LEU A 99 -23.12 3.01 -21.99
N HIS A 100 -24.27 3.03 -21.32
CA HIS A 100 -25.53 3.47 -21.92
C HIS A 100 -26.08 4.66 -21.13
N ARG A 101 -26.66 5.65 -21.84
CA ARG A 101 -27.36 6.80 -21.22
C ARG A 101 -28.61 6.39 -20.42
N ASN A 102 -29.12 5.18 -20.66
CA ASN A 102 -30.24 4.62 -19.93
C ASN A 102 -29.81 4.12 -18.54
N LYS A 103 -30.78 3.99 -17.63
CA LYS A 103 -30.56 3.53 -16.26
C LYS A 103 -29.75 2.22 -16.24
N PRO A 104 -28.60 2.15 -15.53
CA PRO A 104 -27.75 0.95 -15.53
C PRO A 104 -28.53 -0.25 -14.99
N LYS A 105 -28.45 -1.38 -15.71
CA LYS A 105 -29.14 -2.62 -15.31
C LYS A 105 -28.49 -3.20 -14.06
N ALA A 106 -29.16 -3.04 -12.92
CA ALA A 106 -28.74 -3.66 -11.68
C ALA A 106 -28.94 -5.19 -11.74
N ARG A 107 -28.07 -5.93 -11.05
CA ARG A 107 -28.21 -7.38 -10.80
C ARG A 107 -28.22 -7.63 -9.29
N ILE A 108 -28.84 -8.73 -8.87
CA ILE A 108 -28.85 -9.17 -7.47
C ILE A 108 -28.26 -10.57 -7.40
N TYR A 109 -27.22 -10.75 -6.58
CA TYR A 109 -26.68 -12.05 -6.23
C TYR A 109 -27.13 -12.40 -4.80
N ARG A 110 -27.75 -13.57 -4.59
CA ARG A 110 -28.23 -14.00 -3.27
C ARG A 110 -27.23 -14.91 -2.57
N ALA A 111 -27.16 -14.79 -1.25
CA ALA A 111 -26.30 -15.61 -0.39
C ALA A 111 -27.14 -16.44 0.58
N ARG A 112 -26.90 -17.76 0.60
CA ARG A 112 -27.60 -18.69 1.50
C ARG A 112 -27.05 -18.66 2.93
N LYS A 113 -25.73 -18.48 3.08
CA LYS A 113 -25.04 -18.61 4.38
C LYS A 113 -24.41 -17.30 4.84
N GLN A 114 -23.48 -16.74 4.08
CA GLN A 114 -22.64 -15.62 4.51
C GLN A 114 -22.49 -14.57 3.40
N ILE A 115 -22.41 -13.30 3.80
CA ILE A 115 -21.90 -12.20 2.99
C ILE A 115 -20.70 -11.62 3.74
N VAL A 116 -19.59 -11.41 3.03
CA VAL A 116 -18.38 -10.77 3.54
C VAL A 116 -18.15 -9.50 2.72
N LEU A 117 -17.94 -8.37 3.39
CA LEU A 117 -17.66 -7.10 2.75
C LEU A 117 -16.16 -6.81 2.82
N SER A 118 -15.49 -6.85 1.67
CA SER A 118 -14.04 -6.65 1.54
C SER A 118 -13.71 -5.62 0.46
N CYS A 119 -14.41 -4.49 0.45
CA CYS A 119 -14.22 -3.44 -0.56
C CYS A 119 -13.08 -2.46 -0.22
N GLY A 120 -12.36 -2.67 0.89
CA GLY A 120 -11.31 -1.77 1.40
C GLY A 120 -11.86 -0.58 2.17
N THR A 121 -10.96 0.16 2.84
CA THR A 121 -11.26 1.26 3.78
C THR A 121 -12.14 2.34 3.16
N CYS A 122 -11.85 2.79 1.94
CA CYS A 122 -12.59 3.89 1.31
C CYS A 122 -13.97 3.49 0.76
N SER A 123 -14.21 2.21 0.49
CA SER A 123 -15.42 1.77 -0.25
C SER A 123 -16.38 0.93 0.59
N SER A 124 -15.88 0.16 1.57
CA SER A 124 -16.74 -0.63 2.45
C SER A 124 -17.74 0.24 3.24
N PRO A 125 -17.33 1.37 3.85
CA PRO A 125 -18.28 2.27 4.51
C PRO A 125 -19.34 2.81 3.55
N LEU A 126 -18.98 3.13 2.30
CA LEU A 126 -19.93 3.63 1.31
C LEU A 126 -20.98 2.56 0.92
N VAL A 127 -20.56 1.29 0.85
CA VAL A 127 -21.50 0.17 0.63
C VAL A 127 -22.44 0.03 1.83
N LEU A 128 -21.92 0.07 3.06
CA LEU A 128 -22.73 -0.01 4.28
C LEU A 128 -23.73 1.16 4.37
N GLN A 129 -23.28 2.38 4.12
CA GLN A 129 -24.11 3.58 4.13
C GLN A 129 -25.24 3.49 3.09
N ARG A 130 -24.94 3.11 1.83
CA ARG A 130 -26.00 2.87 0.80
C ARG A 130 -26.93 1.70 1.14
N SER A 131 -26.51 0.82 2.04
CA SER A 131 -27.32 -0.29 2.56
C SER A 131 -28.17 0.13 3.77
N GLY A 132 -28.05 1.37 4.26
CA GLY A 132 -28.80 1.89 5.40
C GLY A 132 -28.10 1.74 6.76
N PHE A 133 -26.79 1.45 6.80
CA PHE A 133 -26.00 1.35 8.03
C PHE A 133 -25.11 2.59 8.15
N GLY A 134 -25.30 3.39 9.18
CA GLY A 134 -24.58 4.66 9.34
C GLY A 134 -25.30 5.61 10.28
N ASP A 135 -24.79 6.85 10.38
CA ASP A 135 -25.48 7.94 11.07
C ASP A 135 -26.84 8.23 10.40
N PRO A 136 -27.98 8.09 11.11
CA PRO A 136 -29.30 8.24 10.52
C PRO A 136 -29.57 9.62 9.91
N GLN A 137 -28.99 10.69 10.46
CA GLN A 137 -29.14 12.05 9.92
C GLN A 137 -28.37 12.19 8.60
N LYS A 138 -27.09 11.78 8.57
CA LYS A 138 -26.28 11.79 7.34
C LYS A 138 -26.90 10.92 6.24
N LEU A 139 -27.40 9.74 6.59
CA LEU A 139 -28.07 8.84 5.66
C LEU A 139 -29.34 9.47 5.06
N ARG A 140 -30.21 10.06 5.88
CA ARG A 140 -31.42 10.74 5.40
C ARG A 140 -31.08 11.92 4.50
N ALA A 141 -30.07 12.73 4.86
CA ALA A 141 -29.59 13.83 4.04
C ALA A 141 -29.09 13.37 2.66
N ALA A 142 -28.50 12.17 2.58
CA ALA A 142 -28.06 11.53 1.33
C ALA A 142 -29.18 10.76 0.59
N GLY A 143 -30.44 10.82 1.05
CA GLY A 143 -31.56 10.12 0.43
C GLY A 143 -31.62 8.61 0.69
N VAL A 144 -30.91 8.13 1.73
CA VAL A 144 -30.91 6.72 2.14
C VAL A 144 -31.79 6.53 3.38
N LYS A 145 -32.70 5.55 3.34
CA LYS A 145 -33.48 5.15 4.51
C LYS A 145 -32.56 4.46 5.54
N PRO A 146 -32.42 4.98 6.77
CA PRO A 146 -31.67 4.30 7.82
C PRO A 146 -32.31 2.97 8.19
N LEU A 147 -31.49 1.94 8.36
CA LEU A 147 -31.88 0.61 8.84
C LEU A 147 -31.23 0.30 10.20
N VAL A 148 -29.96 0.64 10.37
CA VAL A 148 -29.23 0.48 11.63
C VAL A 148 -28.45 1.75 11.91
N ASP A 149 -28.65 2.30 13.11
CA ASP A 149 -27.91 3.43 13.63
C ASP A 149 -26.48 2.98 14.01
N LEU A 150 -25.51 3.33 13.17
CA LEU A 150 -24.09 3.01 13.36
C LEU A 150 -23.23 4.21 12.97
N PRO A 151 -23.13 5.25 13.81
CA PRO A 151 -22.49 6.51 13.44
C PRO A 151 -21.00 6.37 13.13
N GLY A 152 -20.33 5.32 13.62
CA GLY A 152 -18.92 5.06 13.31
C GLY A 152 -18.66 4.60 11.86
N VAL A 153 -19.69 4.29 11.05
CA VAL A 153 -19.47 3.86 9.66
C VAL A 153 -18.95 5.01 8.81
N GLY A 154 -17.67 4.93 8.45
CA GLY A 154 -16.98 5.93 7.63
C GLY A 154 -16.21 6.97 8.45
N GLU A 155 -16.27 6.87 9.78
CA GLU A 155 -15.48 7.70 10.70
C GLU A 155 -14.17 6.98 11.07
N ASN A 156 -13.31 7.67 11.84
CA ASN A 156 -12.01 7.16 12.30
C ASN A 156 -11.10 6.69 11.14
N PHE A 157 -11.13 7.41 10.02
CA PHE A 157 -10.21 7.18 8.92
C PHE A 157 -8.78 7.46 9.38
N GLN A 158 -7.89 6.50 9.12
CA GLN A 158 -6.47 6.57 9.44
C GLN A 158 -5.68 6.15 8.20
N ASP A 159 -4.51 6.77 8.02
CA ASP A 159 -3.55 6.44 6.98
C ASP A 159 -2.15 6.78 7.49
N HIS A 160 -1.10 6.39 6.79
CA HIS A 160 0.24 6.90 7.03
C HIS A 160 0.48 8.14 6.15
N TYR A 161 0.94 9.24 6.75
CA TYR A 161 1.19 10.47 6.00
C TYR A 161 2.56 10.41 5.36
N CYS A 162 2.62 10.40 4.03
CA CYS A 162 3.88 10.23 3.32
C CYS A 162 4.34 11.47 2.56
N PHE A 163 5.66 11.59 2.42
CA PHE A 163 6.29 12.58 1.55
C PHE A 163 7.58 12.01 0.93
N LEU A 164 7.98 12.59 -0.20
CA LEU A 164 9.04 12.10 -1.06
C LEU A 164 10.08 13.20 -1.28
N THR A 165 11.35 12.88 -1.04
CA THR A 165 12.44 13.83 -1.19
C THR A 165 13.47 13.30 -2.19
N PRO A 166 13.47 13.80 -3.45
CA PRO A 166 14.42 13.36 -4.46
C PRO A 166 15.79 14.00 -4.29
N TYR A 167 16.84 13.22 -4.52
CA TYR A 167 18.24 13.64 -4.55
C TYR A 167 18.88 13.22 -5.87
N ARG A 168 19.74 14.07 -6.43
CA ARG A 168 20.56 13.68 -7.59
C ARG A 168 21.60 12.67 -7.16
N VAL A 169 21.79 11.64 -7.99
CA VAL A 169 22.92 10.71 -7.86
C VAL A 169 23.92 10.97 -8.99
N LYS A 170 25.15 10.47 -8.82
CA LYS A 170 26.17 10.61 -9.85
C LYS A 170 25.75 9.85 -11.12
N PRO A 171 26.17 10.29 -12.33
CA PRO A 171 25.73 9.69 -13.60
C PRO A 171 25.99 8.18 -13.71
N GLU A 172 27.03 7.67 -13.06
CA GLU A 172 27.42 6.25 -13.02
C GLU A 172 26.55 5.39 -12.10
N VAL A 173 25.86 5.98 -11.12
CA VAL A 173 24.97 5.24 -10.23
C VAL A 173 23.77 4.72 -11.02
N GLU A 174 23.41 3.46 -10.79
CA GLU A 174 22.23 2.87 -11.41
C GLU A 174 20.95 3.39 -10.78
N SER A 175 19.95 3.67 -11.63
CA SER A 175 18.60 4.04 -11.21
C SER A 175 17.60 3.62 -12.28
N PHE A 176 16.33 3.54 -11.93
CA PHE A 176 15.27 3.22 -12.90
C PHE A 176 14.77 4.45 -13.70
N ASP A 177 15.33 5.65 -13.50
CA ASP A 177 14.80 6.90 -14.08
C ASP A 177 14.66 6.80 -15.60
N ASP A 178 15.67 6.28 -16.29
CA ASP A 178 15.67 6.16 -17.75
C ASP A 178 14.67 5.11 -18.25
N PHE A 179 14.44 4.05 -17.48
CA PHE A 179 13.40 3.07 -17.76
C PHE A 179 12.00 3.70 -17.64
N VAL A 180 11.77 4.48 -16.58
CA VAL A 180 10.49 5.16 -16.32
C VAL A 180 10.23 6.31 -17.29
N ARG A 181 11.26 7.05 -17.71
CA ARG A 181 11.17 8.06 -18.79
C ARG A 181 10.85 7.47 -20.16
N GLY A 182 10.90 6.15 -20.32
CA GLY A 182 10.55 5.50 -21.57
C GLY A 182 11.68 5.42 -22.59
N LYS A 183 12.95 5.46 -22.16
CA LYS A 183 14.09 5.22 -23.07
C LYS A 183 13.99 3.80 -23.64
N LYS A 184 13.80 3.71 -24.97
CA LYS A 184 13.41 2.46 -25.65
C LYS A 184 14.42 1.35 -25.49
N ASP A 185 15.71 1.63 -25.64
CA ASP A 185 16.76 0.60 -25.53
C ASP A 185 16.89 0.08 -24.10
N VAL A 186 16.75 0.96 -23.10
CA VAL A 186 16.75 0.58 -21.67
C VAL A 186 15.55 -0.30 -21.35
N GLN A 187 14.35 0.08 -21.80
CA GLN A 187 13.16 -0.75 -21.62
C GLN A 187 13.32 -2.10 -22.31
N LYS A 188 13.76 -2.12 -23.57
CA LYS A 188 13.96 -3.35 -24.32
C LYS A 188 14.93 -4.29 -23.61
N SER A 189 16.09 -3.79 -23.18
CA SER A 189 17.08 -4.59 -22.46
C SER A 189 16.53 -5.16 -21.14
N ALA A 190 15.82 -4.35 -20.36
CA ALA A 190 15.20 -4.79 -19.11
C ALA A 190 14.14 -5.89 -19.34
N PHE A 191 13.31 -5.75 -20.38
CA PHE A 191 12.32 -6.76 -20.76
C PHE A 191 12.96 -8.04 -21.29
N ASP A 192 13.95 -7.93 -22.18
CA ASP A 192 14.64 -9.09 -22.75
C ASP A 192 15.30 -9.94 -21.66
N GLN A 193 15.96 -9.32 -20.67
CA GLN A 193 16.55 -10.04 -19.54
C GLN A 193 15.49 -10.77 -18.71
N TRP A 194 14.38 -10.10 -18.38
CA TRP A 194 13.30 -10.72 -17.60
C TRP A 194 12.63 -11.86 -18.37
N TYR A 195 12.43 -11.73 -19.69
CA TYR A 195 11.90 -12.82 -20.51
C TYR A 195 12.86 -14.01 -20.61
N ALA A 196 14.17 -13.76 -20.63
CA ALA A 196 15.17 -14.81 -20.74
C ALA A 196 15.23 -15.68 -19.47
N ASN A 197 15.17 -15.09 -18.28
CA ASN A 197 15.40 -15.82 -17.03
C ASN A 197 14.74 -15.24 -15.77
N GLY A 198 13.83 -14.28 -15.89
CA GLY A 198 13.13 -13.69 -14.75
C GLY A 198 14.02 -12.86 -13.82
N THR A 199 15.19 -12.40 -14.28
CA THR A 199 16.10 -11.53 -13.51
C THR A 199 16.12 -10.10 -14.05
N GLY A 200 16.91 -9.23 -13.42
CA GLY A 200 17.12 -7.86 -13.89
C GLY A 200 16.15 -6.84 -13.27
N PRO A 201 16.22 -5.58 -13.71
CA PRO A 201 15.56 -4.46 -13.04
C PRO A 201 14.02 -4.53 -13.04
N LEU A 202 13.40 -5.44 -13.81
CA LEU A 202 11.95 -5.71 -13.75
C LEU A 202 11.54 -6.64 -12.61
N ALA A 203 12.49 -7.34 -11.97
CA ALA A 203 12.26 -8.27 -10.87
C ALA A 203 12.59 -7.67 -9.49
N THR A 204 12.51 -6.34 -9.37
CA THR A 204 12.60 -5.56 -8.12
C THR A 204 11.59 -4.41 -8.15
N ASN A 205 11.32 -3.78 -7.01
CA ASN A 205 10.60 -2.50 -6.93
C ASN A 205 11.56 -1.29 -6.85
N GLY A 206 12.88 -1.52 -6.76
CA GLY A 206 13.89 -0.47 -6.60
C GLY A 206 13.93 0.16 -5.21
N ILE A 207 13.16 -0.35 -4.24
CA ILE A 207 13.18 0.07 -2.83
C ILE A 207 14.01 -0.96 -2.08
N GLU A 208 15.27 -0.62 -1.83
CA GLU A 208 16.27 -1.65 -1.48
C GLU A 208 16.66 -1.67 -0.01
N ALA A 209 16.53 -0.55 0.69
CA ALA A 209 16.81 -0.47 2.11
C ALA A 209 15.90 0.59 2.74
N GLY A 210 15.71 0.49 4.04
CA GLY A 210 14.91 1.43 4.80
C GLY A 210 15.18 1.33 6.28
N VAL A 211 14.48 2.17 7.03
CA VAL A 211 14.60 2.26 8.47
C VAL A 211 13.22 2.36 9.12
N LYS A 212 13.16 1.88 10.36
CA LYS A 212 12.21 2.29 11.38
C LYS A 212 12.99 3.15 12.37
N ILE A 213 12.48 4.31 12.77
CA ILE A 213 13.17 5.18 13.72
C ILE A 213 12.27 5.68 14.84
N ARG A 214 12.89 5.84 15.99
CA ARG A 214 12.39 6.58 17.15
C ARG A 214 13.37 7.72 17.47
N PRO A 215 12.88 8.88 17.92
CA PRO A 215 13.75 9.98 18.32
C PRO A 215 14.49 9.62 19.61
N THR A 216 15.72 10.09 19.72
CA THR A 216 16.45 10.18 20.99
C THR A 216 15.81 11.21 21.91
N ARG A 217 16.19 11.22 23.19
CA ARG A 217 15.73 12.26 24.14
C ARG A 217 16.17 13.66 23.73
N GLU A 218 17.36 13.79 23.14
CA GLU A 218 17.87 15.08 22.66
C GLU A 218 17.08 15.58 21.45
N GLU A 219 16.80 14.72 20.47
CA GLU A 219 15.96 15.08 19.32
C GLU A 219 14.54 15.46 19.75
N LEU A 220 13.94 14.70 20.68
CA LEU A 220 12.61 14.99 21.21
C LEU A 220 12.57 16.34 21.95
N ALA A 221 13.66 16.76 22.61
CA ALA A 221 13.73 18.06 23.28
C ALA A 221 13.70 19.25 22.30
N THR A 222 13.93 19.02 21.00
CA THR A 222 13.88 20.06 19.96
C THR A 222 12.51 20.24 19.32
N SER A 223 11.56 19.33 19.54
CA SER A 223 10.20 19.41 18.98
C SER A 223 9.28 20.31 19.82
N ASP A 224 8.14 20.72 19.26
CA ASP A 224 7.15 21.50 19.99
C ASP A 224 6.47 20.73 21.15
N GLU A 225 5.84 21.48 22.06
CA GLU A 225 5.19 20.92 23.26
C GLU A 225 4.03 19.97 22.93
N GLU A 226 3.34 20.20 21.81
CA GLU A 226 2.22 19.37 21.39
C GLU A 226 2.70 17.97 20.99
N PHE A 227 3.76 17.90 20.19
CA PHE A 227 4.41 16.66 19.80
C PHE A 227 5.01 15.93 21.00
N GLN A 228 5.70 16.65 21.91
CA GLN A 228 6.27 16.03 23.11
C GLN A 228 5.20 15.38 23.99
N ARG A 229 4.06 16.06 24.20
CA ARG A 229 2.91 15.50 24.92
C ARG A 229 2.32 14.28 24.20
N GLY A 230 2.11 14.38 22.89
CA GLY A 230 1.62 13.25 22.09
C GLY A 230 2.56 12.04 22.13
N TYR A 231 3.88 12.28 22.15
CA TYR A 231 4.88 11.24 22.31
C TYR A 231 4.81 10.57 23.69
N ALA A 232 4.72 11.35 24.77
CA ALA A 232 4.56 10.83 26.13
C ALA A 232 3.30 9.95 26.24
N ASP A 233 2.17 10.44 25.72
CA ASP A 233 0.89 9.75 25.78
C ASP A 233 0.87 8.44 24.97
N TYR A 234 1.41 8.46 23.75
CA TYR A 234 1.28 7.34 22.82
C TYR A 234 2.50 6.39 22.80
N PHE A 235 3.72 6.91 22.85
CA PHE A 235 4.95 6.17 22.51
C PHE A 235 5.88 5.86 23.68
N GLU A 236 5.89 6.63 24.76
CA GLU A 236 6.89 6.52 25.83
C GLU A 236 6.94 5.12 26.46
N ASN A 237 5.76 4.55 26.75
CA ASN A 237 5.63 3.22 27.33
C ASN A 237 5.39 2.11 26.29
N LYS A 238 5.66 2.38 25.00
CA LYS A 238 5.48 1.42 23.88
C LYS A 238 6.75 1.39 23.03
N PRO A 239 7.84 0.76 23.53
CA PRO A 239 9.17 0.86 22.94
C PRO A 239 9.28 0.17 21.57
N ASP A 240 8.36 -0.72 21.25
CA ASP A 240 8.25 -1.49 20.00
C ASP A 240 7.56 -0.73 18.86
N LYS A 241 7.05 0.48 19.10
CA LYS A 241 6.42 1.32 18.08
C LYS A 241 7.43 2.28 17.43
N PRO A 242 7.70 2.18 16.12
CA PRO A 242 8.45 3.22 15.42
C PRO A 242 7.63 4.51 15.30
N LEU A 243 8.30 5.65 15.24
CA LEU A 243 7.64 6.94 14.99
C LEU A 243 7.54 7.22 13.49
N MET A 244 8.66 7.07 12.80
CA MET A 244 8.77 7.32 11.36
C MET A 244 9.39 6.10 10.69
N HIS A 245 8.96 5.86 9.47
CA HIS A 245 9.69 5.05 8.51
C HIS A 245 10.24 5.96 7.42
N TYR A 246 11.44 5.62 6.92
CA TYR A 246 11.84 6.06 5.59
C TYR A 246 12.68 5.02 4.87
N SER A 247 12.64 5.04 3.55
CA SER A 247 13.37 4.09 2.69
C SER A 247 13.97 4.77 1.48
N VAL A 248 14.99 4.14 0.90
CA VAL A 248 15.62 4.61 -0.34
C VAL A 248 14.98 3.96 -1.55
N ILE A 249 14.48 4.78 -2.46
CA ILE A 249 14.03 4.39 -3.79
C ILE A 249 15.14 4.70 -4.81
N SER A 250 15.52 3.73 -5.62
CA SER A 250 16.63 3.80 -6.59
C SER A 250 16.20 4.46 -7.91
N GLY A 251 15.63 5.65 -7.79
CA GLY A 251 15.08 6.46 -8.88
C GLY A 251 14.15 7.55 -8.33
N PHE A 252 13.72 8.45 -9.20
CA PHE A 252 12.70 9.44 -8.87
C PHE A 252 11.31 8.81 -8.84
N PHE A 253 10.61 8.87 -7.71
CA PHE A 253 9.19 8.51 -7.66
C PHE A 253 8.32 9.75 -7.83
N GLY A 254 7.96 10.06 -9.08
CA GLY A 254 7.12 11.20 -9.41
C GLY A 254 6.98 11.45 -10.92
N ASP A 255 6.37 12.58 -11.27
CA ASP A 255 6.18 13.00 -12.65
C ASP A 255 7.53 13.45 -13.26
N HIS A 256 8.17 12.56 -14.02
CA HIS A 256 9.47 12.83 -14.64
C HIS A 256 9.44 13.97 -15.66
N THR A 257 8.25 14.42 -16.11
CA THR A 257 8.13 15.60 -16.97
C THR A 257 8.34 16.92 -16.21
N ARG A 258 8.35 16.86 -14.86
CA ARG A 258 8.46 18.01 -13.96
C ARG A 258 9.77 18.07 -13.17
N ILE A 259 10.72 17.20 -13.47
CA ILE A 259 12.05 17.20 -12.86
C ILE A 259 13.12 17.28 -13.95
N PRO A 260 14.27 17.94 -13.73
CA PRO A 260 15.32 17.97 -14.74
C PRO A 260 15.81 16.56 -15.14
N ASP A 261 16.41 16.46 -16.32
CA ASP A 261 17.12 15.26 -16.72
C ASP A 261 18.26 14.91 -15.76
N GLY A 262 18.57 13.62 -15.69
CA GLY A 262 19.58 13.07 -14.79
C GLY A 262 19.07 11.85 -14.03
N LYS A 263 19.90 11.33 -13.13
CA LYS A 263 19.55 10.20 -12.29
C LYS A 263 19.31 10.65 -10.86
N TYR A 264 18.39 9.96 -10.19
CA TYR A 264 17.93 10.29 -8.87
C TYR A 264 17.88 9.06 -7.96
N MET A 265 17.87 9.34 -6.67
CA MET A 265 17.30 8.47 -5.65
C MET A 265 16.24 9.27 -4.89
N THR A 266 15.26 8.62 -4.29
CA THR A 266 14.21 9.30 -3.51
C THR A 266 14.15 8.72 -2.11
N MET A 267 14.20 9.58 -1.10
CA MET A 267 13.85 9.19 0.26
C MET A 267 12.32 9.20 0.40
N PHE A 268 11.75 8.04 0.70
CA PHE A 268 10.32 7.84 0.87
C PHE A 268 9.99 7.69 2.34
N HIS A 269 9.38 8.72 2.92
CA HIS A 269 9.07 8.82 4.34
C HIS A 269 7.58 8.61 4.56
N PHE A 270 7.20 8.02 5.68
CA PHE A 270 5.85 8.14 6.20
C PHE A 270 5.80 8.13 7.73
N LEU A 271 4.79 8.80 8.29
CA LEU A 271 4.47 8.82 9.71
C LEU A 271 3.70 7.54 10.09
N GLU A 272 4.21 6.79 11.07
CA GLU A 272 3.73 5.44 11.43
C GLU A 272 2.39 5.46 12.20
N TYR A 273 2.20 6.44 13.09
CA TYR A 273 0.96 6.55 13.86
C TYR A 273 0.53 8.01 13.95
N PRO A 274 -0.12 8.55 12.90
CA PRO A 274 -0.66 9.90 12.98
C PRO A 274 -1.73 10.04 14.06
N LEU A 275 -1.73 11.18 14.74
CA LEU A 275 -2.72 11.58 15.74
C LEU A 275 -3.87 12.38 15.11
#